data_AF-A0A258HHJ8-F1
#
_entry.id   AF-A0A258HHJ8-F1
#
_cell.length_a   1.000
_cell.length_b   1.000
_cell.length_c   1.000
_cell.angle_alpha   90.00
_cell.angle_beta   90.00
_cell.angle_gamma   90.00
#
_symmetry.space_group_name_H-M   'P 1'
#
loop_
_entity.id
_entity.type
_entity.pdbx_description
1 polymer ?
#
loop_
_entity_poly.entity_id
_entity_poly.type
_entity_poly.pdbx_seq_one_letter_code
_entity_poly.pdbx_strand_id
1 'polypeptide(L)'
;MSNNFRPTALERAYELARSGECRTVGDIKTRLQQEGHERVQDRLYGGSLTSALRKLCVAHYIAPEGGEEAPASADSDLEDDDEDGPVPA
;
A
#
# COMPACT_ATOMS: atom_id res chain seq x y z
N MET A 1 -24.16 -22.44 -6.20
CA MET A 1 -22.78 -22.27 -6.69
C MET A 1 -21.99 -21.51 -5.65
N SER A 2 -21.21 -22.20 -4.82
CA SER A 2 -20.35 -21.54 -3.83
C SER A 2 -19.19 -20.87 -4.57
N ASN A 3 -19.33 -19.57 -4.78
CA ASN A 3 -18.36 -18.70 -5.41
C ASN A 3 -17.14 -18.56 -4.46
N ASN A 4 -16.36 -19.62 -4.33
CA ASN A 4 -15.19 -19.69 -3.44
C ASN A 4 -14.02 -18.94 -4.09
N PHE A 5 -14.23 -17.64 -4.32
CA PHE A 5 -13.20 -16.70 -4.73
C PHE A 5 -12.29 -16.54 -3.52
N ARG A 6 -11.30 -17.43 -3.43
CA ARG A 6 -10.19 -17.19 -2.52
C ARG A 6 -9.62 -15.83 -2.92
N PRO A 7 -9.62 -14.84 -2.01
CA PRO A 7 -9.11 -13.51 -2.33
C PRO A 7 -7.70 -13.68 -2.87
N THR A 8 -7.42 -13.01 -3.98
CA THR A 8 -6.07 -13.02 -4.53
C THR A 8 -5.13 -12.34 -3.53
N ALA A 9 -3.83 -12.68 -3.54
CA ALA A 9 -2.85 -12.04 -2.66
C ALA A 9 -2.86 -10.50 -2.78
N LEU A 10 -3.29 -9.98 -3.94
CA LEU A 10 -3.48 -8.56 -4.18
C LEU A 10 -4.65 -7.98 -3.37
N GLU A 11 -5.84 -8.55 -3.52
CA GLU A 11 -7.03 -8.10 -2.77
C GLU A 11 -6.76 -8.14 -1.27
N ARG A 12 -6.15 -9.24 -0.81
CA ARG A 12 -5.82 -9.42 0.60
C ARG A 12 -4.78 -8.42 1.11
N ALA A 13 -3.81 -8.03 0.27
CA ALA A 13 -2.87 -6.95 0.58
C ALA A 13 -3.58 -5.60 0.80
N TYR A 14 -4.55 -5.27 -0.06
CA TYR A 14 -5.33 -4.04 0.07
C TYR A 14 -6.22 -4.05 1.31
N GLU A 15 -6.83 -5.19 1.65
CA GLU A 15 -7.59 -5.34 2.89
C GLU A 15 -6.72 -5.10 4.12
N LEU A 16 -5.54 -5.74 4.19
CA LEU A 16 -4.60 -5.55 5.31
C LEU A 16 -4.12 -4.10 5.42
N ALA A 17 -3.83 -3.45 4.28
CA ALA A 17 -3.46 -2.05 4.26
C ALA A 17 -4.58 -1.13 4.76
N ARG A 18 -5.84 -1.40 4.39
CA ARG A 18 -7.02 -0.62 4.83
C ARG A 18 -7.46 -0.92 6.26
N SER A 19 -7.22 -2.13 6.75
CA SER A 19 -7.52 -2.54 8.13
C SER A 19 -6.70 -1.74 9.15
N GLY A 20 -5.54 -1.22 8.72
CA GLY A 20 -4.65 -0.46 9.59
C GLY A 20 -3.79 -1.31 10.52
N GLU A 21 -3.93 -2.64 10.45
CA GLU A 21 -3.11 -3.60 11.20
C GLU A 21 -1.63 -3.60 10.75
N CYS A 22 -1.37 -3.26 9.48
CA CYS A 22 -0.03 -3.32 8.89
C CYS A 22 0.56 -1.91 8.66
N ARG A 23 1.75 -1.64 9.22
CA ARG A 23 2.47 -0.38 9.02
C ARG A 23 3.27 -0.33 7.71
N THR A 24 3.69 -1.48 7.19
CA THR A 24 4.58 -1.56 6.03
C THR A 24 4.20 -2.70 5.09
N VAL A 25 4.63 -2.60 3.83
CA VAL A 25 4.47 -3.66 2.82
C VAL A 25 5.16 -4.97 3.25
N GLY A 26 6.21 -4.91 4.07
CA GLY A 26 6.85 -6.09 4.63
C GLY A 26 5.92 -6.87 5.57
N ASP A 27 5.14 -6.16 6.39
CA ASP A 27 4.17 -6.76 7.30
C ASP A 27 3.03 -7.44 6.52
N ILE A 28 2.54 -6.78 5.47
CA ILE A 28 1.57 -7.34 4.52
C ILE A 28 2.11 -8.65 3.91
N LYS A 29 3.37 -8.66 3.45
CA LYS A 29 3.98 -9.86 2.87
C LYS A 29 4.01 -11.02 3.86
N THR A 30 4.40 -10.74 5.10
CA THR A 30 4.43 -11.75 6.18
C THR A 30 3.04 -12.30 6.48
N ARG A 31 2.02 -11.44 6.60
CA ARG A 31 0.63 -11.86 6.83
C ARG A 31 0.10 -12.72 5.70
N LEU A 32 0.31 -12.31 4.45
CA LEU A 32 -0.10 -13.10 3.29
C LEU A 32 0.61 -14.46 3.25
N GLN A 33 1.89 -14.51 3.62
CA GLN A 33 2.63 -15.76 3.71
C GLN A 33 2.05 -16.69 4.79
N GLN A 34 1.67 -16.15 5.95
CA GLN A 34 1.01 -16.88 7.04
C GLN A 34 -0.38 -17.39 6.65
N GLU A 35 -1.12 -16.63 5.83
CA GLU A 35 -2.41 -17.06 5.27
C GLU A 35 -2.25 -18.13 4.17
N GLY A 36 -1.02 -18.45 3.76
CA GLY A 36 -0.72 -19.50 2.78
C GLY A 36 -0.67 -19.02 1.33
N HIS A 37 -0.50 -17.71 1.10
CA HIS A 37 -0.26 -17.18 -0.24
C HIS A 37 1.21 -17.41 -0.64
N GLU A 38 1.45 -18.33 -1.58
CA GLU A 38 2.83 -18.73 -1.96
C GLU A 38 3.49 -17.74 -2.93
N ARG A 39 2.72 -17.10 -3.82
CA ARG A 39 3.21 -16.18 -4.86
C ARG A 39 3.02 -14.70 -4.54
N VAL A 40 3.15 -14.35 -3.26
CA VAL A 40 3.01 -12.98 -2.76
C VAL A 40 4.07 -12.07 -3.34
N GLN A 41 5.32 -12.53 -3.41
CA GLN A 41 6.44 -11.74 -3.91
C GLN A 41 6.28 -11.42 -5.39
N ASP A 42 5.98 -12.41 -6.22
CA ASP A 42 5.76 -12.26 -7.67
C ASP A 42 4.62 -11.29 -7.98
N ARG A 43 3.52 -11.35 -7.22
CA ARG A 43 2.35 -10.46 -7.40
C ARG A 43 2.53 -9.06 -6.83
N LEU A 44 3.34 -8.89 -5.78
CA LEU A 44 3.55 -7.60 -5.12
C LEU A 44 4.82 -6.87 -5.57
N TYR A 45 5.66 -7.45 -6.44
CA TYR A 45 6.93 -6.84 -6.85
C TYR A 45 6.79 -5.69 -7.87
N GLY A 46 5.57 -5.25 -8.18
CA GLY A 46 5.37 -4.02 -8.95
C GLY A 46 5.72 -2.80 -8.11
N GLY A 47 6.70 -2.00 -8.54
CA GLY A 47 7.11 -0.78 -7.83
C GLY A 47 5.91 0.12 -7.48
N SER A 48 5.03 0.37 -8.45
CA SER A 48 3.79 1.16 -8.25
C SER A 48 2.83 0.53 -7.23
N LEU A 49 2.71 -0.80 -7.20
CA LEU A 49 1.83 -1.50 -6.27
C LEU A 49 2.37 -1.42 -4.84
N THR A 50 3.68 -1.61 -4.65
CA THR A 50 4.30 -1.43 -3.33
C THR A 50 4.19 0.00 -2.83
N SER A 51 4.32 1.00 -3.72
CA SER A 51 4.12 2.41 -3.37
C SER A 51 2.68 2.71 -2.98
N ALA A 52 1.69 2.18 -3.72
CA ALA A 52 0.28 2.34 -3.39
C ALA A 52 -0.08 1.70 -2.04
N LEU A 53 0.37 0.46 -1.79
CA LEU A 53 0.15 -0.22 -0.51
C LEU A 53 0.84 0.49 0.64
N ARG A 54 2.06 1.00 0.44
CA ARG A 54 2.76 1.80 1.46
C ARG A 54 1.96 3.06 1.80
N LYS A 55 1.48 3.81 0.80
CA LYS A 55 0.65 5.01 1.01
C LYS A 55 -0.62 4.67 1.79
N LEU A 56 -1.29 3.57 1.44
CA LEU A 56 -2.49 3.10 2.16
C LEU A 56 -2.18 2.68 3.60
N CYS A 57 -1.12 1.90 3.81
CA CYS A 57 -0.67 1.52 5.15
C CYS A 57 -0.47 2.76 6.01
N VAL A 58 0.28 3.76 5.53
CA VAL A 58 0.52 4.98 6.31
C VAL A 58 -0.76 5.77 6.56
N ALA A 59 -1.64 5.88 5.56
CA ALA A 59 -2.90 6.60 5.67
C ALA A 59 -3.91 5.95 6.64
N HIS A 60 -3.91 4.62 6.74
CA HIS A 60 -4.88 3.86 7.54
C HIS A 60 -4.27 3.22 8.78
N TYR A 61 -2.97 3.40 9.04
CA TYR A 61 -2.30 2.75 10.17
C TYR A 61 -2.96 3.13 11.49
N ILE A 62 -3.51 2.14 12.18
CA ILE A 62 -4.07 2.29 13.52
C ILE A 62 -2.96 1.94 14.49
N ALA A 63 -2.32 2.95 15.08
CA ALA A 63 -1.39 2.72 16.17
C ALA A 63 -2.17 2.06 17.33
N PRO A 64 -1.70 0.93 17.89
CA PRO A 64 -2.30 0.40 19.11
C PRO A 64 -2.18 1.48 20.19
N GLU A 65 -3.28 1.77 20.88
CA GLU A 65 -3.43 2.89 21.83
C GLU A 65 -2.42 2.85 22.98
N GLY A 66 -1.19 3.28 22.71
CA GLY A 66 -0.04 3.25 23.62
C GLY A 66 1.29 3.70 22.99
N GLY A 67 1.27 4.37 21.83
CA GLY A 67 2.46 4.86 21.15
C GLY A 67 2.36 6.36 20.84
N GLU A 68 2.91 7.15 21.75
CA GLU A 68 3.36 8.53 21.58
C GLU A 68 3.93 8.86 20.18
N GLU A 69 3.43 9.95 19.62
CA GLU A 69 4.02 10.80 18.56
C GLU A 69 4.34 10.17 17.20
N ALA A 70 3.38 10.35 16.28
CA ALA A 70 3.66 10.46 14.85
C ALA A 70 4.29 11.83 14.55
N PRO A 71 5.45 11.91 13.88
CA PRO A 71 5.64 12.90 12.85
C PRO A 71 5.04 12.31 11.57
N ALA A 72 3.87 12.83 11.22
CA ALA A 72 3.42 12.87 9.84
C ALA A 72 4.46 13.69 9.04
N SER A 73 5.51 13.03 8.55
CA SER A 73 6.36 13.62 7.53
C SER A 73 5.54 13.65 6.25
N ALA A 74 4.96 14.82 6.01
CA ALA A 74 4.56 15.27 4.69
C ALA A 74 5.68 14.97 3.70
N ASP A 75 5.40 14.11 2.74
CA ASP A 75 6.06 14.15 1.45
C ASP A 75 5.00 14.69 0.47
N SER A 76 4.90 16.01 0.48
CA SER A 76 4.43 16.78 -0.66
C SER A 76 5.62 16.90 -1.61
N ASP A 77 5.83 15.91 -2.47
CA ASP A 77 6.53 16.10 -3.75
C ASP A 77 5.42 16.14 -4.81
N LEU A 78 4.69 17.26 -4.81
CA LEU A 78 4.83 18.34 -5.77
C LEU A 78 4.62 17.82 -7.19
N GLU A 79 3.41 18.05 -7.68
CA GLU A 79 3.09 18.05 -9.10
C GLU A 79 4.04 19.02 -9.81
N ASP A 80 4.95 18.53 -10.65
CA ASP A 80 5.70 19.36 -11.60
C ASP A 80 4.84 19.52 -12.87
N ASP A 81 3.98 20.54 -12.79
CA ASP A 81 3.72 21.56 -13.81
C ASP A 81 3.44 21.10 -15.27
N ASP A 82 2.14 20.99 -15.58
CA ASP A 82 1.59 21.30 -16.90
C ASP A 82 1.86 22.80 -17.21
N GLU A 83 2.99 23.14 -17.86
CA GLU A 83 3.17 24.44 -18.54
C GLU A 83 2.93 24.27 -20.06
N ASP A 84 1.74 24.67 -20.50
CA ASP A 84 1.29 24.74 -21.90
C ASP A 84 1.69 26.08 -22.56
N GLY A 85 2.72 26.05 -23.44
CA GLY A 85 2.95 26.97 -24.59
C GLY A 85 3.54 28.39 -24.34
N PRO A 86 3.91 29.18 -25.38
CA PRO A 86 3.80 28.98 -26.84
C PRO A 86 5.07 29.32 -27.70
N VAL A 87 5.24 28.59 -28.83
CA VAL A 87 5.78 28.89 -30.20
C VAL A 87 6.95 29.92 -30.45
N PRO A 88 7.42 30.17 -31.70
CA PRO A 88 8.83 30.08 -32.12
C PRO A 88 9.54 31.44 -32.29
N ALA A 89 10.81 31.44 -32.70
CA ALA A 89 11.51 32.60 -33.28
C ALA A 89 12.24 32.22 -34.58
#